data_AF-A0A3M0XYZ6-F1
#
_entry.id   AF-A0A3M0XYZ6-F1
#
_cell.length_a   1.000
_cell.length_b   1.000
_cell.length_c   1.000
_cell.angle_alpha   90.00
_cell.angle_beta   90.00
_cell.angle_gamma   90.00
#
_symmetry.space_group_name_H-M   'P 1'
#
loop_
_entity.id
_entity.type
_entity.pdbx_description
1 polymer ?
#
loop_
_entity_poly.entity_id
_entity_poly.type
_entity_poly.pdbx_seq_one_letter_code
_entity_poly.pdbx_strand_id
1 'polypeptide(L)' 'MPKDKATYTVELDKVMMAFLEEMTTTYHLPDVSKAVRCLVNYARALPEVREAIFAEVRCLDCG' A
#
# COMPACT_ATOMS: atom_id res chain seq x y z
N MET A 1 -13.08 3.07 21.76
CA MET A 1 -13.59 3.86 20.62
C MET A 1 -13.76 2.93 19.43
N PRO A 2 -14.92 2.91 18.76
CA PRO A 2 -15.02 2.31 17.43
C PRO A 2 -13.95 2.97 16.54
N LYS A 3 -13.21 2.18 15.76
CA LYS A 3 -12.39 2.75 14.69
C LYS A 3 -13.35 3.29 13.65
N ASP A 4 -13.37 4.60 13.42
CA ASP A 4 -14.11 5.19 12.32
C ASP A 4 -13.58 4.61 11.01
N LYS A 5 -14.35 3.70 10.42
CA LYS A 5 -14.03 3.07 9.14
C LYS A 5 -14.77 3.83 8.05
N ALA A 6 -14.04 4.19 7.00
CA ALA A 6 -14.60 4.76 5.78
C ALA A 6 -14.09 3.95 4.58
N THR A 7 -14.90 3.89 3.52
CA THR A 7 -14.56 3.24 2.26
C THR A 7 -14.16 4.32 1.26
N TYR A 8 -13.01 4.12 0.61
CA TYR A 8 -12.50 5.01 -0.42
C TYR A 8 -12.14 4.17 -1.66
N THR A 9 -12.35 4.74 -2.83
CA THR A 9 -11.92 4.17 -4.11
C THR A 9 -10.63 4.85 -4.53
N VAL A 10 -9.63 4.06 -4.91
CA VAL A 10 -8.36 4.53 -5.51
C VAL A 10 -8.13 3.78 -6.80
N GLU A 11 -7.60 4.47 -7.80
CA GLU A 11 -7.20 3.87 -9.07
C GLU A 11 -5.70 3.58 -9.02
N LEU A 12 -5.34 2.34 -9.33
CA LEU A 12 -3.96 1.88 -9.45
C LEU A 12 -3.84 1.19 -10.81
N ASP A 13 -2.65 1.26 -11.42
CA ASP A 13 -2.41 0.50 -12.63
C ASP A 13 -2.42 -1.02 -12.37
N LYS A 14 -2.38 -1.80 -13.46
CA LYS A 14 -2.44 -3.26 -13.37
C LYS A 14 -1.21 -3.88 -12.69
N VAL A 15 -0.04 -3.27 -12.79
CA VAL A 15 1.20 -3.82 -12.20
C VAL A 15 1.23 -3.61 -10.70
N MET A 16 0.77 -2.46 -10.21
CA MET A 16 0.54 -2.19 -8.80
C MET A 16 -0.52 -3.12 -8.22
N MET A 17 -1.62 -3.36 -8.95
CA MET A 17 -2.65 -4.32 -8.52
C MET A 17 -2.11 -5.75 -8.46
N ALA A 18 -1.36 -6.19 -9.47
CA ALA A 18 -0.74 -7.52 -9.48
C ALA A 18 0.23 -7.71 -8.30
N PHE A 19 1.02 -6.69 -7.97
CA PHE A 19 1.88 -6.71 -6.79
C PHE A 19 1.06 -6.88 -5.49
N LEU A 20 -0.04 -6.15 -5.32
CA LEU A 20 -0.89 -6.27 -4.14
C LEU A 20 -1.59 -7.64 -4.03
N GLU A 21 -1.98 -8.22 -5.16
CA GLU A 21 -2.54 -9.58 -5.22
C GLU A 21 -1.48 -10.62 -4.84
N GLU A 22 -0.25 -10.50 -5.36
CA GLU A 22 0.88 -11.37 -4.99
C GLU A 22 1.17 -11.31 -3.48
N MET A 23 1.19 -10.10 -2.89
CA MET A 23 1.37 -9.94 -1.45
C MET A 23 0.21 -10.54 -0.65
N THR A 24 -1.01 -10.45 -1.18
CA THR A 24 -2.19 -11.06 -0.57
C THR A 24 -2.04 -12.58 -0.52
N THR A 25 -1.62 -13.21 -1.61
CA THR A 25 -1.39 -14.66 -1.66
C THR A 25 -0.21 -15.08 -0.79
N THR A 26 0.94 -14.42 -0.94
CA THR A 26 2.19 -14.74 -0.21
C THR A 26 2.00 -14.72 1.31
N TYR A 27 1.28 -13.71 1.81
CA TYR A 27 1.06 -13.53 3.25
C TYR A 27 -0.31 -14.02 3.73
N HIS A 28 -1.07 -14.74 2.89
CA HIS A 28 -2.39 -15.27 3.21
C HIS A 28 -3.35 -14.21 3.77
N LEU A 29 -3.35 -13.02 3.16
CA LEU A 29 -4.22 -11.92 3.57
C LEU A 29 -5.64 -12.15 3.03
N PRO A 30 -6.69 -11.68 3.74
CA PRO A 30 -8.07 -11.89 3.33
C PRO A 30 -8.44 -11.17 2.03
N ASP A 31 -7.81 -10.03 1.75
CA ASP A 31 -8.06 -9.22 0.57
C ASP A 31 -6.91 -8.23 0.31
N VAL A 32 -6.90 -7.66 -0.90
CA VAL A 32 -6.00 -6.57 -1.31
C VAL A 32 -6.09 -5.37 -0.36
N SER A 33 -7.28 -5.09 0.19
CA SER A 33 -7.46 -3.99 1.15
C SER A 33 -6.61 -4.19 2.41
N LYS A 34 -6.34 -5.44 2.82
CA LYS A 34 -5.44 -5.74 3.94
C LYS A 34 -3.99 -5.49 3.56
N ALA A 35 -3.56 -5.83 2.34
CA ALA A 35 -2.22 -5.52 1.85
C ALA A 35 -1.97 -4.00 1.86
N VAL A 36 -2.91 -3.21 1.32
CA VAL A 36 -2.85 -1.74 1.37
C VAL A 36 -2.77 -1.23 2.80
N ARG A 37 -3.60 -1.75 3.73
CA ARG A 37 -3.52 -1.38 5.15
C ARG A 37 -2.16 -1.71 5.78
N CYS A 38 -1.53 -2.82 5.42
CA CYS A 38 -0.20 -3.17 5.91
C CYS A 38 0.83 -2.13 5.47
N LEU A 39 0.83 -1.76 4.18
CA LEU A 39 1.72 -0.74 3.63
C LEU A 39 1.52 0.62 4.30
N VAL A 40 0.27 1.09 4.37
CA VAL A 40 -0.06 2.39 4.99
C VAL A 40 0.32 2.41 6.47
N ASN A 41 0.04 1.34 7.23
CA ASN A 41 0.40 1.29 8.64
C ASN A 41 1.91 1.28 8.85
N TYR A 42 2.66 0.56 7.99
CA TYR A 42 4.11 0.53 8.04
C TYR A 42 4.72 1.91 7.80
N ALA A 43 4.29 2.60 6.72
CA ALA A 43 4.71 3.96 6.41
C ALA A 43 4.32 4.97 7.51
N ARG A 44 3.19 4.77 8.19
CA ARG A 44 2.77 5.63 9.31
C ARG A 44 3.56 5.42 10.59
N ALA A 45 4.03 4.20 10.84
CA ALA A 45 4.72 3.84 12.07
C ALA A 45 6.19 4.28 12.10
N LEU A 46 6.83 4.39 10.93
CA LEU A 46 8.27 4.61 10.78
C LEU A 46 8.56 5.87 9.94
N PRO A 47 8.95 7.00 10.57
CA PRO A 47 9.21 8.26 9.86
C PRO A 47 10.24 8.15 8.74
N GLU A 48 11.31 7.39 8.93
CA GLU A 48 12.36 7.17 7.94
C GLU A 48 11.86 6.45 6.69
N VAL A 49 10.92 5.51 6.86
CA VAL A 49 10.28 4.82 5.73
C VAL A 49 9.36 5.79 4.98
N ARG A 50 8.64 6.65 5.71
CA ARG A 50 7.81 7.69 5.08
C ARG A 50 8.64 8.64 4.23
N GLU A 51 9.78 9.12 4.75
CA GLU A 51 10.69 9.96 3.97
C GLU A 51 11.19 9.21 2.73
N ALA A 52 11.61 7.94 2.85
CA ALA A 52 12.06 7.15 1.70
C ALA A 52 10.95 6.91 0.65
N ILE A 53 9.67 6.83 1.05
CA ILE A 53 8.53 6.66 0.14
C ILE A 53 8.21 7.96 -0.62
N PHE A 54 8.29 9.13 0.04
CA PHE A 54 7.77 10.39 -0.51
C PHE A 54 8.85 11.39 -0.96
N ALA A 55 10.07 11.33 -0.43
CA ALA A 55 11.15 12.25 -0.73
C ALA A 55 12.05 11.78 -1.90
N GLU A 56 12.10 10.46 -2.15
CA GLU A 56 12.84 9.90 -3.28
C GLU A 56 11.94 9.78 -4.51
N VAL A 57 12.32 10.43 -5.62
CA VAL A 57 11.68 10.19 -6.92
C VAL A 57 12.13 8.82 -7.43
N ARG A 58 11.36 7.78 -7.11
CA ARG A 58 11.58 6.43 -7.65
C ARG A 58 10.86 6.31 -8.97
N CYS A 59 11.57 6.65 -10.02
CA CYS A 59 11.10 6.47 -11.38
C CYS A 59 11.18 4.99 -11.75
N LEU A 60 10.10 4.25 -11.50
CA LEU A 60 9.95 2.86 -11.94
C LEU A 60 9.21 2.74 -13.28
N ASP A 61 8.56 3.82 -13.74
CA ASP A 61 7.73 3.90 -14.95
C ASP A 61 7.79 5.26 -15.67
N CYS A 62 8.89 6.03 -15.57
CA CYS A 62 9.01 7.18 -16.48
C CYS A 62 9.26 6.71 -17.92
N GLY A 63 8.23 6.90 -18.74
CA GLY A 63 8.40 7.45 -20.09
C GLY A 63 8.51 8.96 -20.04
#